data_AF-A0A3D0UPB3-F1
#
_entry.id   AF-A0A3D0UPB3-F1
#
_cell.length_a   1.000
_cell.length_b   1.000
_cell.length_c   1.000
_cell.angle_alpha   90.00
_cell.angle_beta   90.00
_cell.angle_gamma   90.00
#
_symmetry.space_group_name_H-M   'P 1'
#
loop_
_entity.id
_entity.type
_entity.pdbx_description
1 polymer ?
#
loop_
_entity_poly.entity_id
_entity_poly.type
_entity_poly.pdbx_seq_one_letter_code
_entity_poly.pdbx_strand_id
1 'polypeptide(L)'
;MKSLNKEQIIRLTLTLVILLSGAAMIPFVDLPVGAIGWESLTGVYEPDLSVNESSGAPGSTFAFTGSSYPPNSLATIYVNGETKGSVMTDAGGTATFKLNTAGAAPGTYNVTLEVDINATATESIELVESGPTVTPPVGFEGPTFFLDFPNPVFLPIAYRQ
;
A
#
# COMPACT_ATOMS: atom_id res chain seq x y z
N MET A 1 23.46 -14.30 -71.64
CA MET A 1 22.74 -13.38 -70.73
C MET A 1 21.26 -13.43 -71.10
N LYS A 2 20.40 -13.93 -70.21
CA LYS A 2 18.96 -14.12 -70.46
C LYS A 2 18.25 -12.79 -70.16
N SER A 3 17.74 -12.11 -71.18
CA SER A 3 17.01 -10.86 -71.00
C SER A 3 15.68 -11.14 -70.28
N LEU A 4 15.45 -10.47 -69.16
CA LEU A 4 14.21 -10.60 -68.40
C LEU A 4 13.05 -9.97 -69.20
N ASN A 5 11.92 -10.67 -69.28
CA ASN A 5 10.74 -10.17 -69.96
C ASN A 5 10.09 -9.02 -69.16
N LYS A 6 9.40 -8.10 -69.85
CA LYS A 6 8.78 -6.92 -69.23
C LYS A 6 7.87 -7.26 -68.04
N GLU A 7 7.14 -8.37 -68.11
CA GLU A 7 6.31 -8.87 -66.99
C GLU A 7 7.13 -9.36 -65.79
N GLN A 8 8.28 -9.99 -66.03
CA GLN A 8 9.17 -10.45 -64.97
C GLN A 8 9.80 -9.25 -64.25
N ILE A 9 10.18 -8.21 -65.00
CA ILE A 9 10.69 -6.96 -64.46
C ILE A 9 9.62 -6.31 -63.57
N ILE A 10 8.38 -6.17 -64.06
CA ILE A 10 7.28 -5.57 -63.28
C ILE A 10 7.03 -6.34 -61.97
N ARG A 11 6.96 -7.67 -62.02
CA ARG A 11 6.75 -8.49 -60.81
C ARG A 11 7.90 -8.36 -59.82
N LEU A 12 9.15 -8.37 -60.30
CA LEU A 12 10.33 -8.18 -59.43
C LEU A 12 10.34 -6.79 -58.79
N THR A 13 10.02 -5.74 -59.55
CA THR A 13 9.95 -4.38 -59.03
C THR A 13 8.85 -4.27 -57.97
N LEU A 14 7.67 -4.84 -58.20
CA LEU A 14 6.56 -4.78 -57.26
C LEU A 14 6.86 -5.53 -55.96
N THR A 15 7.44 -6.73 -56.06
CA THR A 15 7.89 -7.50 -54.88
C THR A 15 8.96 -6.76 -54.09
N LEU A 16 9.92 -6.13 -54.76
CA LEU A 16 10.97 -5.35 -54.11
C LEU A 16 10.41 -4.15 -53.35
N VAL A 17 9.44 -3.44 -53.94
CA VAL A 17 8.78 -2.29 -53.29
C VAL A 17 8.01 -2.72 -52.05
N ILE A 18 7.27 -3.83 -52.11
CA ILE A 18 6.54 -4.36 -50.95
C ILE A 18 7.51 -4.75 -49.83
N LEU A 19 8.62 -5.41 -50.19
CA LEU A 19 9.60 -5.88 -49.22
C LEU A 19 10.39 -4.72 -48.58
N LEU A 20 10.77 -3.71 -49.35
CA LEU A 20 11.39 -2.47 -48.84
C LEU A 20 10.42 -1.66 -47.97
N SER A 21 9.14 -1.59 -48.35
CA SER A 21 8.12 -0.91 -47.54
C SER A 21 7.93 -1.62 -46.20
N GLY A 22 7.87 -2.96 -46.20
CA GLY A 22 7.81 -3.76 -44.97
C GLY A 22 9.04 -3.59 -44.09
N ALA A 23 10.25 -3.59 -44.68
CA ALA A 23 11.49 -3.39 -43.94
C ALA A 23 11.64 -1.97 -43.38
N ALA A 24 11.17 -0.95 -44.11
CA ALA A 24 11.16 0.44 -43.64
C ALA A 24 10.17 0.69 -42.50
N MET A 25 9.18 -0.19 -42.31
CA MET A 25 8.22 -0.12 -41.20
C MET A 25 8.76 -0.75 -39.89
N ILE A 26 9.83 -1.54 -39.93
CA ILE A 26 10.45 -2.17 -38.73
C ILE A 26 10.73 -1.16 -37.60
N PRO A 27 11.35 0.02 -37.84
CA PRO A 27 11.61 1.00 -36.77
C PRO A 27 10.33 1.65 -36.20
N PHE A 28 9.17 1.51 -36.86
CA PHE A 28 7.89 2.04 -36.40
C PHE A 28 7.01 0.99 -35.71
N VAL A 29 7.31 -0.29 -35.89
CA VAL A 29 6.64 -1.41 -35.19
C VAL A 29 7.23 -1.62 -33.78
N ASP A 30 8.46 -1.15 -33.57
CA ASP A 30 9.23 -1.27 -32.32
C ASP A 30 9.43 0.08 -31.60
N LEU A 31 8.48 1.01 -31.76
CA LEU A 31 8.29 2.01 -30.72
C LEU A 31 7.49 1.30 -29.62
N PRO A 32 8.12 0.89 -28.51
CA PRO A 32 7.35 0.34 -27.40
C PRO A 32 6.26 1.34 -27.06
N VAL A 33 5.16 0.81 -26.57
CA VAL A 33 3.99 1.48 -25.99
C VAL A 33 4.36 2.38 -24.78
N GLY A 34 5.64 2.78 -24.64
CA GLY A 34 6.23 3.56 -23.55
C GLY A 34 5.98 5.07 -23.63
N ALA A 35 5.05 5.54 -24.46
CA ALA A 35 4.56 6.92 -24.43
C ALA A 35 3.18 7.05 -23.76
N ILE A 36 2.67 5.97 -23.15
CA ILE A 36 1.73 6.14 -22.06
C ILE A 36 2.53 5.88 -20.81
N GLY A 37 2.87 6.95 -20.08
CA GLY A 37 3.48 6.85 -18.76
C GLY A 37 2.47 6.26 -17.78
N TRP A 38 2.16 4.97 -17.92
CA TRP A 38 1.30 4.24 -16.99
C TRP A 38 1.92 4.20 -15.58
N GLU A 39 3.25 4.29 -15.50
CA GLU A 39 4.02 4.55 -14.29
C GLU A 39 3.80 5.94 -13.67
N SER A 40 3.21 6.90 -14.40
CA SER A 40 2.81 8.22 -13.86
C SER A 40 1.43 8.21 -13.19
N LEU A 41 0.65 7.12 -13.33
CA LEU A 41 -0.70 7.03 -12.75
C LEU A 41 -0.75 6.21 -11.45
N THR A 42 0.38 5.66 -11.01
CA THR A 42 0.51 4.98 -9.72
C THR A 42 1.21 5.89 -8.73
N GLY A 43 0.47 6.46 -7.77
CA GLY A 43 1.06 7.21 -6.66
C GLY A 43 1.03 8.73 -6.80
N VAL A 44 -0.18 9.33 -6.83
CA VAL A 44 -0.32 10.78 -6.54
C VAL A 44 0.07 11.09 -5.07
N TYR A 45 -0.01 10.08 -4.21
CA TYR A 45 0.28 10.17 -2.79
C TYR A 45 1.44 9.24 -2.46
N GLU A 46 2.39 9.73 -1.67
CA GLU A 46 3.47 8.95 -1.04
C GLU A 46 3.19 8.91 0.46
N PRO A 47 2.19 8.13 0.90
CA PRO A 47 1.81 8.08 2.30
C PRO A 47 2.96 7.54 3.15
N ASP A 48 3.14 8.15 4.32
CA ASP A 48 4.10 7.73 5.32
C ASP A 48 3.38 7.53 6.66
N LEU A 49 3.75 6.49 7.40
CA LEU A 49 3.20 6.21 8.72
C LEU A 49 4.36 6.09 9.69
N SER A 50 4.38 6.96 10.69
CA SER A 50 5.39 6.97 11.74
C SER A 50 4.77 6.64 13.09
N VAL A 51 5.57 6.06 13.98
CA VAL A 51 5.20 5.76 15.36
C VAL A 51 6.16 6.43 16.33
N ASN A 52 5.68 6.81 17.51
CA ASN A 52 6.53 7.45 18.53
C ASN A 52 7.65 6.53 19.03
N GLU A 53 7.38 5.23 19.16
CA GLU A 53 8.34 4.21 19.57
C GLU A 53 8.03 2.91 18.82
N SER A 54 9.05 2.22 18.33
CA SER A 54 8.88 0.97 17.58
C SER A 54 8.85 -0.27 18.48
N SER A 55 9.05 -0.13 19.79
CA SER A 55 9.01 -1.26 20.74
C SER A 55 8.46 -0.87 22.11
N GLY A 56 7.82 -1.80 22.81
CA GLY A 56 7.31 -1.58 24.18
C GLY A 56 6.71 -2.82 24.82
N ALA A 57 6.32 -2.75 26.09
CA ALA A 57 5.62 -3.85 26.75
C ALA A 57 4.16 -4.01 26.30
N PRO A 58 3.56 -5.20 26.42
CA PRO A 58 2.10 -5.34 26.43
C PRO A 58 1.43 -4.35 27.40
N GLY A 59 0.31 -3.75 27.01
CA GLY A 59 -0.34 -2.67 27.77
C GLY A 59 0.17 -1.26 27.47
N SER A 60 1.15 -1.13 26.59
CA SER A 60 1.61 0.18 26.09
C SER A 60 0.56 0.87 25.23
N THR A 61 0.71 2.19 25.06
CA THR A 61 -0.06 2.96 24.09
C THR A 61 0.89 3.68 23.16
N PHE A 62 0.87 3.29 21.88
CA PHE A 62 1.68 3.86 20.81
C PHE A 62 0.90 4.97 20.11
N ALA A 63 1.60 6.02 19.69
CA ALA A 63 1.05 7.14 18.96
C ALA A 63 1.54 7.07 17.51
N PHE A 64 0.59 7.01 16.57
CA PHE A 64 0.85 6.92 15.14
C PHE A 64 0.49 8.23 14.44
N THR A 65 1.37 8.69 13.57
CA THR A 65 1.16 9.86 12.72
C THR A 65 1.34 9.45 11.26
N GLY A 66 0.23 9.47 10.52
CA GLY A 66 0.21 9.33 9.07
C GLY A 66 0.33 10.68 8.40
N SER A 67 1.11 10.77 7.32
CA SER A 67 1.28 11.99 6.51
C SER A 67 1.20 11.68 5.02
N SER A 68 1.00 12.71 4.20
CA SER A 68 0.91 12.60 2.73
C SER A 68 -0.25 11.72 2.21
N TYR A 69 -1.31 11.56 3.01
CA TYR A 69 -2.52 10.89 2.58
C TYR A 69 -3.45 11.84 1.81
N PRO A 70 -4.46 11.31 1.09
CA PRO A 70 -5.54 12.13 0.56
C PRO A 70 -6.20 12.98 1.66
N PRO A 71 -6.40 14.30 1.48
CA PRO A 71 -6.94 15.17 2.50
C PRO A 71 -8.46 15.01 2.68
N ASN A 72 -8.95 15.16 3.91
CA ASN A 72 -10.36 15.01 4.29
C ASN A 72 -11.00 13.67 3.89
N SER A 73 -10.22 12.59 3.94
CA SER A 73 -10.62 11.25 3.55
C SER A 73 -10.69 10.31 4.76
N LEU A 74 -11.53 9.29 4.67
CA LEU A 74 -11.63 8.27 5.70
C LEU A 74 -10.50 7.25 5.54
N ALA A 75 -9.63 7.16 6.54
CA ALA A 75 -8.56 6.19 6.64
C ALA A 75 -8.99 5.00 7.51
N THR A 76 -8.74 3.78 7.04
CA THR A 76 -8.99 2.54 7.78
C THR A 76 -7.69 2.03 8.38
N ILE A 77 -7.75 1.63 9.66
CA ILE A 77 -6.61 1.11 10.41
C ILE A 77 -6.73 -0.41 10.49
N TYR A 78 -5.68 -1.08 10.04
CA TYR A 78 -5.52 -2.53 10.16
C TYR A 78 -4.34 -2.86 11.05
N VAL A 79 -4.46 -3.92 11.84
CA VAL A 79 -3.34 -4.49 12.59
C VAL A 79 -3.26 -5.97 12.27
N ASN A 80 -2.12 -6.40 11.72
CA ASN A 80 -1.92 -7.75 11.18
C ASN A 80 -3.02 -8.17 10.18
N GLY A 81 -3.55 -7.19 9.43
CA GLY A 81 -4.64 -7.38 8.45
C GLY A 81 -6.06 -7.36 9.05
N GLU A 82 -6.22 -7.25 10.37
CA GLU A 82 -7.54 -7.12 11.01
C GLU A 82 -7.93 -5.65 11.17
N THR A 83 -9.12 -5.27 10.71
CA THR A 83 -9.64 -3.90 10.87
C THR A 83 -9.90 -3.58 12.35
N LYS A 84 -9.28 -2.51 12.85
CA LYS A 84 -9.50 -2.03 14.23
C LYS A 84 -10.38 -0.79 14.31
N GLY A 85 -10.45 -0.01 13.23
CA GLY A 85 -11.32 1.16 13.16
C GLY A 85 -10.93 2.10 12.01
N SER A 86 -11.42 3.33 12.08
CA SER A 86 -11.16 4.35 11.06
C SER A 86 -10.97 5.74 11.67
N VAL A 87 -10.21 6.58 10.99
CA VAL A 87 -9.90 7.96 11.37
C VAL A 87 -9.96 8.84 10.11
N MET A 88 -10.38 10.10 10.25
CA MET A 88 -10.36 11.04 9.13
C MET A 88 -8.97 11.67 9.00
N THR A 89 -8.46 11.80 7.79
CA THR A 89 -7.33 12.69 7.49
C THR A 89 -7.80 14.14 7.52
N ASP A 90 -6.92 15.05 7.90
CA ASP A 90 -7.19 16.48 7.89
C ASP A 90 -7.04 17.10 6.48
N ALA A 91 -7.19 18.42 6.38
CA ALA A 91 -7.05 19.14 5.12
C ALA A 91 -5.62 19.10 4.53
N GLY A 92 -4.62 18.72 5.32
CA GLY A 92 -3.22 18.53 4.90
C GLY A 92 -2.87 17.07 4.61
N GLY A 93 -3.81 16.13 4.71
CA GLY A 93 -3.53 14.71 4.50
C GLY A 93 -2.83 14.05 5.69
N THR A 94 -2.95 14.63 6.89
CA THR A 94 -2.39 14.07 8.12
C THR A 94 -3.47 13.33 8.89
N ALA A 95 -3.14 12.17 9.46
CA ALA A 95 -3.99 11.43 10.37
C ALA A 95 -3.21 11.07 11.63
N THR A 96 -3.83 11.21 12.80
CA THR A 96 -3.22 10.87 14.09
C THR A 96 -4.14 9.94 14.86
N PHE A 97 -3.56 8.89 15.45
CA PHE A 97 -4.31 7.96 16.30
C PHE A 97 -3.40 7.29 17.32
N LYS A 98 -4.01 6.73 18.36
CA LYS A 98 -3.34 5.96 19.41
C LYS A 98 -3.73 4.49 19.30
N LEU A 99 -2.77 3.61 19.50
CA LEU A 99 -2.99 2.17 19.55
C LEU A 99 -2.62 1.65 20.95
N ASN A 100 -3.62 1.17 21.68
CA ASN A 100 -3.46 0.57 22.98
C ASN A 100 -3.30 -0.96 22.85
N THR A 101 -2.26 -1.49 23.49
CA THR A 101 -1.88 -2.91 23.41
C THR A 101 -2.21 -3.68 24.68
N ALA A 102 -3.16 -3.18 25.51
CA ALA A 102 -3.64 -3.92 26.67
C ALA A 102 -4.22 -5.27 26.26
N GLY A 103 -3.75 -6.34 26.92
CA GLY A 103 -4.15 -7.72 26.61
C GLY A 103 -3.50 -8.33 25.37
N ALA A 104 -2.62 -7.60 24.66
CA ALA A 104 -1.90 -8.15 23.52
C ALA A 104 -0.74 -9.06 23.96
N ALA A 105 -0.50 -10.14 23.22
CA ALA A 105 0.66 -11.00 23.45
C ALA A 105 1.97 -10.33 22.97
N PRO A 106 3.13 -10.64 23.56
CA PRO A 106 4.42 -10.26 22.99
C PRO A 106 4.57 -10.75 21.55
N GLY A 107 5.23 -9.95 20.70
CA GLY A 107 5.44 -10.24 19.28
C GLY A 107 5.39 -9.00 18.39
N THR A 108 5.59 -9.19 17.09
CA THR A 108 5.56 -8.12 16.09
C THR A 108 4.14 -7.89 15.58
N TYR A 109 3.73 -6.63 15.52
CA TYR A 109 2.44 -6.21 14.98
C TYR A 109 2.67 -5.22 13.84
N ASN A 110 2.12 -5.51 12.67
CA ASN A 110 2.14 -4.61 11.53
C ASN A 110 0.87 -3.76 11.54
N VAL A 111 1.03 -2.45 11.69
CA VAL A 111 -0.04 -1.47 11.68
C VAL A 111 -0.08 -0.82 10.31
N THR A 112 -1.18 -0.98 9.61
CA THR A 112 -1.40 -0.43 8.28
C THR A 112 -2.49 0.63 8.35
N LEU A 113 -2.19 1.80 7.79
CA LEU A 113 -3.16 2.87 7.58
C LEU A 113 -3.40 3.02 6.08
N GLU A 114 -4.65 2.83 5.68
CA GLU A 114 -5.08 2.80 4.28
C GLU A 114 -6.18 3.82 4.02
N VAL A 115 -6.00 4.62 2.97
CA VAL A 115 -6.99 5.54 2.42
C VAL A 115 -7.21 5.14 0.97
N ASP A 116 -8.34 4.47 0.72
CA ASP A 116 -8.66 3.87 -0.58
C ASP A 116 -7.54 2.94 -1.11
N ILE A 117 -7.62 2.51 -2.38
CA ILE A 117 -6.68 1.55 -2.99
C ILE A 117 -5.30 2.16 -3.33
N ASN A 118 -5.13 3.48 -3.23
CA ASN A 118 -3.97 4.20 -3.77
C ASN A 118 -3.09 4.87 -2.71
N ALA A 119 -3.45 4.83 -1.43
CA ALA A 119 -2.67 5.44 -0.37
C ALA A 119 -2.64 4.55 0.88
N THR A 120 -1.62 3.69 0.95
CA THR A 120 -1.40 2.77 2.06
C THR A 120 0.03 2.91 2.57
N ALA A 121 0.20 3.00 3.90
CA ALA A 121 1.50 2.88 4.54
C ALA A 121 1.39 1.91 5.73
N THR A 122 2.49 1.20 6.00
CA THR A 122 2.56 0.19 7.06
C THR A 122 3.79 0.44 7.90
N GLU A 123 3.60 0.40 9.21
CA GLU A 123 4.67 0.52 10.21
C GLU A 123 4.56 -0.64 11.21
N SER A 124 5.69 -1.13 11.70
CA SER A 124 5.72 -2.28 12.60
C SER A 124 6.12 -1.87 14.02
N ILE A 125 5.47 -2.48 15.01
CA ILE A 125 5.83 -2.35 16.42
C ILE A 125 6.14 -3.72 17.01
N GLU A 126 7.09 -3.77 17.94
CA GLU A 126 7.47 -4.99 18.65
C GLU A 126 7.02 -4.91 20.11
N LEU A 127 6.19 -5.88 20.54
CA LEU A 127 5.83 -6.05 21.94
C LEU A 127 6.79 -7.02 22.62
N VAL A 128 7.51 -6.52 23.63
CA VAL A 128 8.48 -7.30 24.42
C VAL A 128 7.96 -7.43 25.84
N GLU A 129 7.80 -8.66 26.35
CA GLU A 129 7.17 -8.95 27.65
C GLU A 129 7.80 -8.16 28.82
N SER A 130 9.12 -8.04 28.84
CA SER A 130 9.88 -7.32 29.86
C SER A 130 10.32 -5.91 29.44
N GLY A 131 9.73 -5.38 28.37
CA GLY A 131 10.02 -4.04 27.87
C GLY A 131 9.51 -2.92 28.79
N PRO A 132 9.94 -1.67 28.55
CA PRO A 132 9.30 -0.52 29.18
C PRO A 132 7.90 -0.30 28.61
N THR A 133 6.97 0.21 29.42
CA THR A 133 5.66 0.66 28.94
C THR A 133 5.84 1.96 28.15
N VAL A 134 5.37 1.97 26.90
CA VAL A 134 5.34 3.17 26.05
C VAL A 134 4.06 3.94 26.30
N THR A 135 4.20 5.26 26.36
CA THR A 135 3.07 6.19 26.42
C THR A 135 3.17 7.21 25.29
N PRO A 136 2.03 7.74 24.80
CA PRO A 136 2.03 8.78 23.80
C PRO A 136 2.78 10.03 24.28
N PRO A 137 3.38 10.81 23.37
CA PRO A 137 3.92 12.12 23.68
C PRO A 137 2.87 13.02 24.36
N VAL A 138 3.32 13.88 25.27
CA VAL A 138 2.43 14.83 25.95
C VAL A 138 1.75 15.76 24.94
N GLY A 139 0.43 15.91 25.04
CA GLY A 139 -0.37 16.71 24.10
C GLY A 139 -0.67 16.00 22.77
N PHE A 140 -0.40 14.71 22.64
CA PHE A 140 -0.80 13.93 21.45
C PHE A 140 -2.32 13.71 21.42
N GLU A 141 -2.97 14.33 20.44
CA GLU A 141 -4.40 14.24 20.20
C GLU A 141 -4.72 13.11 19.21
N GLY A 142 -5.94 12.58 19.30
CA GLY A 142 -6.45 11.57 18.38
C GLY A 142 -7.25 10.46 19.06
N PRO A 143 -8.04 9.69 18.29
CA PRO A 143 -8.78 8.54 18.79
C PRO A 143 -7.85 7.43 19.27
N THR A 144 -8.29 6.66 20.26
CA THR A 144 -7.58 5.47 20.75
C THR A 144 -8.29 4.21 20.27
N PHE A 145 -7.54 3.33 19.61
CA PHE A 145 -7.97 2.00 19.21
C PHE A 145 -7.30 0.95 20.10
N PHE A 146 -7.97 -0.17 20.31
CA PHE A 146 -7.46 -1.27 21.11
C PHE A 146 -7.12 -2.44 20.20
N LEU A 147 -6.02 -3.13 20.51
CA LEU A 147 -5.66 -4.36 19.79
C LEU A 147 -6.65 -5.52 20.03
N ASP A 148 -7.57 -5.35 20.98
CA ASP A 148 -8.53 -6.33 21.51
C ASP A 148 -8.67 -7.59 20.63
N PHE A 149 -8.19 -8.70 21.17
CA PHE A 149 -8.61 -10.01 20.69
C PHE A 149 -9.98 -10.24 21.32
N PRO A 150 -11.03 -10.60 20.56
CA PRO A 150 -12.34 -10.86 21.15
C PRO A 150 -12.15 -11.83 22.31
N ASN A 151 -12.62 -11.40 23.48
CA ASN A 151 -12.63 -12.12 24.75
C ASN A 151 -12.52 -13.66 24.57
N PRO A 152 -11.72 -14.38 25.36
CA PRO A 152 -11.93 -15.83 25.47
C PRO A 152 -13.40 -16.00 25.82
N VAL A 153 -14.15 -16.67 24.94
CA VAL A 153 -15.55 -16.99 25.16
C VAL A 153 -15.62 -17.69 26.51
N PHE A 154 -16.06 -16.98 27.54
CA PHE A 154 -16.44 -17.57 28.80
C PHE A 154 -17.68 -18.41 28.48
N LEU A 155 -17.46 -19.68 28.14
CA LEU A 155 -18.53 -20.67 28.15
C LEU A 155 -19.07 -20.66 29.58
N PRO A 156 -20.36 -20.33 29.81
CA PRO A 156 -20.92 -20.47 31.14
C PRO A 156 -20.87 -21.96 31.46
N ILE A 157 -19.97 -22.33 32.38
CA ILE A 157 -19.99 -23.66 32.97
C ILE A 157 -21.29 -23.71 33.76
N ALA A 158 -22.31 -24.37 33.20
CA ALA A 158 -23.52 -24.69 33.94
C ALA A 158 -23.11 -25.69 35.04
N TYR A 159 -22.77 -25.19 36.22
CA TYR A 159 -22.60 -26.01 37.41
C TYR A 159 -24.00 -26.51 37.80
N ARG A 160 -24.38 -27.67 37.27
CA ARG A 160 -25.56 -28.38 37.72
C ARG A 160 -25.21 -28.98 39.09
N GLN A 161 -25.76 -28.39 40.16
CA GLN A 161 -25.82 -29.04 41.47
C GLN A 161 -26.65 -30.33 41.37
#